data_AF-A0A563D646-F1
#
_entry.id   AF-A0A563D646-F1
#
_cell.length_a   1.000
_cell.length_b   1.000
_cell.length_c   1.000
_cell.angle_alpha   90.00
_cell.angle_beta   90.00
_cell.angle_gamma   90.00
#
_symmetry.space_group_name_H-M   'P 1'
#
loop_
_entity.id
_entity.type
_entity.pdbx_description
1 polymer ?
#
loop_
_entity_poly.entity_id
_entity_poly.type
_entity_poly.pdbx_seq_one_letter_code
_entity_poly.pdbx_strand_id
1 'polypeptide(L)'
;MYSSLENLFSNDSILEEGDDAYAETMSSTELLSRKQQDNLTLDCAYRLHQRGTLDRRVEAFNAYTADRETTGESLGFSFGRFVAKDSSIVEVRNDGNRKDEPDGSGWCITYIREGDDGSVLIGADTVISKQTNTLLPPPLGVSDVASIETLNCKSGTTYEVISLKDERGFVVTDSSGNLYLPLESVMSRINDYKNIDAALSDVCAKPGASQYIPISWQHTI
;
A
#
# COMPACT_ATOMS: atom_id res chain seq x y z
N MET A 1 -70.83 21.33 17.52
CA MET A 1 -71.42 20.87 16.24
C MET A 1 -70.48 21.37 15.15
N TYR A 2 -69.58 20.53 14.63
CA TYR A 2 -69.69 19.79 13.33
C TYR A 2 -69.99 20.75 12.16
N SER A 3 -69.26 20.87 11.03
CA SER A 3 -68.17 20.14 10.31
C SER A 3 -67.55 21.19 9.32
N SER A 4 -66.34 21.10 8.72
CA SER A 4 -65.83 20.22 7.65
C SER A 4 -64.45 20.80 7.24
N LEU A 5 -63.32 20.08 7.27
CA LEU A 5 -62.69 19.26 6.22
C LEU A 5 -62.31 20.01 4.92
N GLU A 6 -61.05 20.42 4.82
CA GLU A 6 -60.31 20.56 3.55
C GLU A 6 -58.88 20.01 3.70
N ASN A 7 -58.38 19.44 2.61
CA ASN A 7 -57.28 18.48 2.49
C ASN A 7 -55.90 18.98 2.96
N LEU A 8 -55.18 18.15 3.73
CA LEU A 8 -53.72 18.20 3.86
C LEU A 8 -53.10 17.03 3.09
N PHE A 9 -52.90 17.22 1.79
CA PHE A 9 -51.88 16.54 1.01
C PHE A 9 -51.26 17.57 0.07
N SER A 10 -50.19 18.20 0.52
CA SER A 10 -49.18 18.77 -0.38
C SER A 10 -47.83 18.24 0.09
N ASN A 11 -47.25 17.39 -0.75
CA ASN A 11 -45.85 17.03 -0.72
C ASN A 11 -45.03 18.30 -0.94
N ASP A 12 -44.18 18.67 0.00
CA ASP A 12 -42.99 19.49 -0.22
C ASP A 12 -41.93 19.06 0.79
N SER A 13 -41.30 17.91 0.53
CA SER A 13 -40.02 17.57 1.14
C SER A 13 -38.92 18.24 0.30
N ILE A 14 -38.52 19.45 0.69
CA ILE A 14 -37.29 20.07 0.21
C ILE A 14 -36.14 19.38 0.95
N LEU A 15 -35.51 18.40 0.30
CA LEU A 15 -34.18 17.92 0.65
C LEU A 15 -33.17 18.85 -0.03
N GLU A 16 -32.79 19.92 0.66
CA GLU A 16 -31.51 20.60 0.40
C GLU A 16 -30.42 19.81 1.12
N GLU A 17 -29.88 18.79 0.45
CA GLU A 17 -28.63 18.14 0.85
C GLU A 17 -27.96 17.65 -0.43
N GLY A 18 -27.25 18.54 -1.11
CA GLY A 18 -26.68 18.23 -2.41
C GLY A 18 -25.87 19.38 -2.97
N ASP A 19 -24.61 19.48 -2.51
CA ASP A 19 -23.46 19.81 -3.38
C ASP A 19 -22.13 19.74 -2.59
N ASP A 20 -22.16 19.88 -1.26
CA ASP A 20 -20.92 19.94 -0.46
C ASP A 20 -20.28 18.56 -0.18
N ALA A 21 -21.07 17.47 -0.16
CA ALA A 21 -20.55 16.10 0.02
C ALA A 21 -19.80 15.57 -1.21
N TYR A 22 -20.03 16.17 -2.38
CA TYR A 22 -19.35 15.78 -3.63
C TYR A 22 -17.95 16.40 -3.73
N ALA A 23 -17.74 17.58 -3.15
CA ALA A 23 -16.45 18.25 -3.14
C ALA A 23 -15.45 17.63 -2.15
N GLU A 24 -15.91 17.16 -0.98
CA GLU A 24 -15.02 16.52 0.02
C GLU A 24 -14.50 15.15 -0.42
N THR A 25 -15.21 14.46 -1.33
CA THR A 25 -14.76 13.17 -1.88
C THR A 25 -13.80 13.31 -3.07
N MET A 26 -13.71 14.47 -3.71
CA MET A 26 -12.82 14.68 -4.85
C MET A 26 -11.34 14.77 -4.47
N SER A 27 -11.00 15.23 -3.26
CA SER A 27 -9.59 15.29 -2.84
C SER A 27 -8.93 13.91 -2.67
N SER A 28 -9.73 12.85 -2.49
CA SER A 28 -9.22 11.48 -2.25
C SER A 28 -9.14 10.62 -3.51
N THR A 29 -9.50 11.14 -4.70
CA THR A 29 -9.66 10.32 -5.91
C THR A 29 -8.73 10.67 -7.06
N GLU A 30 -7.88 11.70 -6.93
CA GLU A 30 -6.79 11.92 -7.89
C GLU A 30 -5.67 10.90 -7.67
N LEU A 31 -5.68 9.83 -8.46
CA LEU A 31 -4.54 8.92 -8.53
C LEU A 31 -3.28 9.71 -8.93
N LEU A 32 -2.22 9.54 -8.14
CA LEU A 32 -0.92 10.11 -8.42
C LEU A 32 -0.46 9.73 -9.84
N SER A 33 0.16 10.67 -10.56
CA SER A 33 0.75 10.37 -11.87
C SER A 33 1.82 9.28 -11.75
N ARG A 34 2.06 8.51 -12.83
CA ARG A 34 3.11 7.46 -12.85
C ARG A 34 4.46 7.98 -12.35
N LYS A 35 4.86 9.17 -12.80
CA LYS A 35 6.11 9.81 -12.36
C LYS A 35 6.13 10.07 -10.85
N GLN A 36 5.01 10.48 -10.26
CA GLN A 36 4.93 10.67 -8.81
C GLN A 36 4.97 9.33 -8.07
N GLN A 37 4.27 8.31 -8.56
CA GLN A 37 4.32 6.96 -7.98
C GLN A 37 5.74 6.37 -8.03
N ASP A 38 6.44 6.52 -9.16
CA ASP A 38 7.82 6.08 -9.32
C ASP A 38 8.76 6.83 -8.36
N ASN A 39 8.61 8.15 -8.24
CA ASN A 39 9.40 8.95 -7.31
C ASN A 39 9.15 8.55 -5.84
N LEU A 40 7.90 8.27 -5.46
CA LEU A 40 7.58 7.79 -4.12
C LEU A 40 8.15 6.39 -3.86
N THR A 41 8.12 5.52 -4.87
CA THR A 41 8.74 4.19 -4.81
C THR A 41 10.24 4.30 -4.58
N LEU A 42 10.92 5.20 -5.30
CA LEU A 42 12.34 5.48 -5.12
C LEU A 42 12.65 6.05 -3.73
N ASP A 43 11.92 7.08 -3.26
CA ASP A 43 12.11 7.67 -1.92
C ASP A 43 11.89 6.63 -0.82
N CYS A 44 10.83 5.82 -0.93
CA CYS A 44 10.54 4.75 0.02
C CYS A 44 11.67 3.72 0.04
N ALA A 45 12.03 3.18 -1.13
CA ALA A 45 13.10 2.19 -1.27
C ALA A 45 14.43 2.69 -0.70
N TYR A 46 14.80 3.94 -0.98
CA TYR A 46 16.03 4.53 -0.46
C TYR A 46 16.03 4.59 1.07
N ARG A 47 14.94 5.06 1.70
CA ARG A 47 14.82 5.12 3.16
C ARG A 47 14.87 3.73 3.80
N LEU A 48 14.19 2.75 3.19
CA LEU A 48 14.14 1.39 3.70
C LEU A 48 15.48 0.67 3.52
N HIS A 49 16.17 0.91 2.42
CA HIS A 49 17.55 0.45 2.18
C HIS A 49 18.49 0.97 3.27
N GLN A 50 18.46 2.26 3.57
CA GLN A 50 19.30 2.85 4.63
C GLN A 50 19.04 2.27 6.02
N ARG A 51 17.78 1.90 6.31
CA ARG A 51 17.41 1.30 7.60
C ARG A 51 17.81 -0.18 7.69
N GLY A 52 17.82 -0.90 6.58
CA GLY A 52 18.18 -2.34 6.55
C GLY A 52 17.21 -3.25 7.30
N THR A 53 15.98 -2.80 7.60
CA THR A 53 15.02 -3.56 8.42
C THR A 53 13.92 -4.25 7.62
N LEU A 54 13.81 -3.96 6.31
CA LEU A 54 12.74 -4.53 5.48
C LEU A 54 12.97 -6.03 5.20
N ASP A 55 14.22 -6.45 4.92
CA ASP A 55 14.55 -7.84 4.58
C ASP A 55 14.05 -8.82 5.65
N ARG A 56 14.34 -8.54 6.93
CA ARG A 56 13.88 -9.36 8.08
C ARG A 56 12.35 -9.46 8.15
N ARG A 57 11.62 -8.39 7.82
CA ARG A 57 10.14 -8.40 7.80
C ARG A 57 9.60 -9.19 6.63
N VAL A 58 10.22 -9.09 5.45
CA VAL A 58 9.86 -9.88 4.26
C VAL A 58 10.07 -11.38 4.52
N GLU A 59 11.19 -11.75 5.14
CA GLU A 59 11.47 -13.13 5.54
C GLU A 59 10.39 -13.66 6.50
N ALA A 60 10.06 -12.89 7.53
CA ALA A 60 9.00 -13.24 8.48
C ALA A 60 7.63 -13.38 7.79
N PHE A 61 7.32 -12.49 6.82
CA PHE A 61 6.09 -12.58 6.02
C PHE A 61 6.03 -13.86 5.20
N ASN A 62 7.12 -14.20 4.52
CA ASN A 62 7.20 -15.39 3.70
C ASN A 62 7.04 -16.66 4.54
N ALA A 63 7.68 -16.72 5.71
CA ALA A 63 7.53 -17.83 6.63
C ALA A 63 6.07 -17.99 7.11
N TYR A 64 5.44 -16.88 7.50
CA TYR A 64 4.02 -16.88 7.92
C TYR A 64 3.08 -17.32 6.80
N THR A 65 3.30 -16.82 5.57
CA THR A 65 2.45 -17.21 4.43
C THR A 65 2.62 -18.68 4.08
N ALA A 66 3.85 -19.18 4.09
CA ALA A 66 4.13 -20.59 3.82
C ALA A 66 3.45 -21.52 4.84
N ASP A 67 3.51 -21.18 6.14
CA ASP A 67 2.81 -21.93 7.19
C ASP A 67 1.30 -21.95 6.94
N ARG A 68 0.71 -20.78 6.66
CA ARG A 68 -0.73 -20.62 6.37
C ARG A 68 -1.20 -21.38 5.13
N GLU A 69 -0.38 -21.46 4.08
CA GLU A 69 -0.69 -22.26 2.89
C GLU A 69 -0.67 -23.77 3.19
N THR A 70 0.19 -24.23 4.10
CA THR A 70 0.27 -25.65 4.47
C THR A 70 -0.89 -26.12 5.35
N THR A 71 -1.52 -25.23 6.11
CA THR A 71 -2.67 -25.55 6.97
C THR A 71 -4.00 -25.67 6.21
N GLY A 72 -4.01 -25.36 4.92
CA GLY A 72 -5.20 -25.53 4.07
C GLY A 72 -6.27 -24.45 4.28
N GLU A 73 -5.93 -23.33 4.92
CA GLU A 73 -6.80 -22.16 4.95
C GLU A 73 -6.97 -21.65 3.51
N SER A 74 -8.20 -21.70 2.97
CA SER A 74 -8.51 -21.15 1.65
C SER A 74 -8.25 -19.64 1.67
N LEU A 75 -7.12 -19.23 1.09
CA LEU A 75 -6.60 -17.87 1.21
C LEU A 75 -7.33 -16.83 0.35
N GLY A 76 -8.27 -17.26 -0.49
CA GLY A 76 -8.92 -16.37 -1.44
C GLY A 76 -7.93 -15.68 -2.41
N PHE A 77 -8.38 -14.65 -3.10
CA PHE A 77 -7.56 -13.85 -4.01
C PHE A 77 -6.68 -12.86 -3.22
N SER A 78 -5.40 -12.75 -3.61
CA SER A 78 -4.49 -11.73 -3.08
C SER A 78 -4.45 -10.54 -4.02
N PHE A 79 -4.68 -9.34 -3.48
CA PHE A 79 -4.43 -8.08 -4.17
C PHE A 79 -2.95 -7.73 -4.18
N GLY A 80 -2.13 -8.46 -3.43
CA GLY A 80 -0.69 -8.26 -3.32
C GLY A 80 -0.27 -7.84 -1.93
N ARG A 81 1.04 -7.59 -1.81
CA ARG A 81 1.68 -7.10 -0.60
C ARG A 81 2.17 -5.69 -0.84
N PHE A 82 1.95 -4.83 0.14
CA PHE A 82 2.23 -3.42 0.06
C PHE A 82 3.04 -2.99 1.27
N VAL A 83 3.93 -2.02 1.09
CA VAL A 83 4.86 -1.55 2.12
C VAL A 83 4.67 -0.06 2.39
N ALA A 84 4.60 0.30 3.66
CA ALA A 84 4.58 1.68 4.12
C ALA A 84 6.00 2.20 4.41
N LYS A 85 6.13 3.52 4.59
CA LYS A 85 7.42 4.21 4.83
C LYS A 85 8.10 3.84 6.15
N ASP A 86 7.35 3.29 7.10
CA ASP A 86 7.84 2.74 8.37
C ASP A 86 8.33 1.28 8.22
N SER A 87 8.33 0.75 6.99
CA SER A 87 8.60 -0.65 6.64
C SER A 87 7.55 -1.65 7.12
N SER A 88 6.40 -1.18 7.59
CA SER A 88 5.24 -2.06 7.82
C SER A 88 4.78 -2.63 6.48
N ILE A 89 4.45 -3.92 6.46
CA ILE A 89 3.97 -4.63 5.28
C ILE A 89 2.51 -5.01 5.52
N VAL A 90 1.66 -4.80 4.53
CA VAL A 90 0.26 -5.26 4.55
C VAL A 90 0.00 -6.16 3.35
N GLU A 91 -0.70 -7.27 3.56
CA GLU A 91 -1.29 -8.09 2.50
C GLU A 91 -2.80 -7.94 2.56
N VAL A 92 -3.39 -7.64 1.40
CA VAL A 92 -4.83 -7.48 1.25
C VAL A 92 -5.36 -8.68 0.49
N ARG A 93 -6.33 -9.39 1.07
CA ARG A 93 -6.94 -10.57 0.45
C ARG A 93 -8.46 -10.53 0.56
N ASN A 94 -9.13 -11.19 -0.37
CA ASN A 94 -10.56 -11.50 -0.23
C ASN A 94 -10.90 -12.95 -0.60
N ASP A 95 -11.92 -13.49 0.06
CA ASP A 95 -12.63 -14.69 -0.39
C ASP A 95 -13.62 -14.28 -1.48
N GLY A 96 -13.39 -14.71 -2.71
CA GLY A 96 -14.22 -14.36 -3.86
C GLY A 96 -15.71 -14.68 -3.68
N ASN A 97 -16.06 -15.64 -2.82
CA ASN A 97 -17.46 -15.99 -2.53
C ASN A 97 -18.14 -15.03 -1.55
N ARG A 98 -17.35 -14.26 -0.78
CA ARG A 98 -17.81 -13.41 0.31
C ARG A 98 -17.31 -11.96 0.19
N LYS A 99 -16.62 -11.62 -0.90
CA LYS A 99 -16.00 -10.30 -1.11
C LYS A 99 -17.02 -9.15 -1.07
N ASP A 100 -18.28 -9.43 -1.36
CA ASP A 100 -19.35 -8.44 -1.43
C ASP A 100 -20.16 -8.35 -0.12
N GLU A 101 -19.81 -9.14 0.90
CA GLU A 101 -20.46 -9.07 2.21
C GLU A 101 -20.17 -7.72 2.90
N PRO A 102 -21.20 -6.97 3.32
CA PRO A 102 -21.04 -5.62 3.86
C PRO A 102 -20.38 -5.60 5.25
N ASP A 103 -20.40 -6.73 5.96
CA ASP A 103 -19.68 -6.90 7.23
C ASP A 103 -18.16 -7.05 7.03
N GLY A 104 -17.69 -7.13 5.78
CA GLY A 104 -16.28 -7.29 5.43
C GLY A 104 -15.73 -8.69 5.71
N SER A 105 -16.59 -9.66 6.06
CA SER A 105 -16.17 -11.01 6.48
C SER A 105 -15.50 -11.83 5.38
N GLY A 106 -15.65 -11.43 4.12
CA GLY A 106 -14.89 -11.97 3.00
C GLY A 106 -13.54 -11.30 2.77
N TRP A 107 -13.09 -10.37 3.63
CA TRP A 107 -11.82 -9.66 3.50
C TRP A 107 -10.89 -9.97 4.66
N CYS A 108 -9.61 -10.04 4.36
CA CYS A 108 -8.56 -10.28 5.34
C CYS A 108 -7.39 -9.34 5.08
N ILE A 109 -7.00 -8.59 6.10
CA ILE A 109 -5.79 -7.79 6.12
C ILE A 109 -4.77 -8.50 7.00
N THR A 110 -3.65 -8.92 6.44
CA THR A 110 -2.51 -9.38 7.22
C THR A 110 -1.50 -8.26 7.29
N TYR A 111 -0.95 -7.97 8.45
CA TYR A 111 0.09 -6.95 8.61
C TYR A 111 1.33 -7.51 9.28
N ILE A 112 2.47 -6.88 8.98
CA ILE A 112 3.73 -7.02 9.67
C ILE A 112 4.25 -5.65 10.03
N ARG A 113 4.62 -5.47 11.30
CA ARG A 113 5.17 -4.21 11.82
C ARG A 113 6.26 -4.48 12.84
N GLU A 114 6.97 -3.42 13.24
CA GLU A 114 7.88 -3.49 14.38
C GLU A 114 7.09 -3.34 15.68
N GLY A 115 7.39 -4.18 16.66
CA GLY A 115 6.95 -3.98 18.04
C GLY A 115 7.84 -2.94 18.74
N ASP A 116 7.37 -2.44 19.88
CA ASP A 116 8.11 -1.45 20.69
C ASP A 116 9.47 -1.98 21.18
N ASP A 117 9.65 -3.30 21.21
CA ASP A 117 10.87 -4.00 21.59
C ASP A 117 11.79 -4.34 20.40
N GLY A 118 11.45 -3.89 19.18
CA GLY A 118 12.18 -4.22 17.96
C GLY A 118 11.91 -5.63 17.41
N SER A 119 10.93 -6.35 17.97
CA SER A 119 10.46 -7.63 17.43
C SER A 119 9.62 -7.42 16.17
N VAL A 120 9.55 -8.45 15.32
CA VAL A 120 8.66 -8.45 14.16
C VAL A 120 7.31 -9.01 14.60
N LEU A 121 6.30 -8.16 14.60
CA LEU A 121 4.93 -8.55 14.92
C LEU A 121 4.17 -8.87 13.63
N ILE A 122 3.52 -10.03 13.60
CA ILE A 122 2.64 -10.46 12.51
C ILE A 122 1.24 -10.60 13.08
N GLY A 123 0.25 -10.06 12.39
CA GLY A 123 -1.14 -10.16 12.81
C GLY A 123 -2.11 -10.11 11.64
N ALA A 124 -3.34 -10.50 11.91
CA ALA A 124 -4.48 -10.25 11.03
C ALA A 124 -5.35 -9.15 11.66
N ASP A 125 -5.79 -8.22 10.84
CA ASP A 125 -6.75 -7.19 11.21
C ASP A 125 -8.11 -7.54 10.61
N THR A 126 -9.07 -7.81 11.49
CA THR A 126 -10.41 -8.21 11.08
C THR A 126 -11.14 -7.01 10.52
N VAL A 127 -11.64 -7.13 9.28
CA VAL A 127 -12.55 -6.15 8.71
C VAL A 127 -13.91 -6.30 9.39
N ILE A 128 -14.44 -5.19 9.90
CA ILE A 128 -15.72 -5.13 10.63
C ILE A 128 -16.82 -4.43 9.85
N SER A 129 -16.46 -3.69 8.80
CA SER A 129 -17.40 -3.17 7.82
C SER A 129 -16.69 -2.85 6.51
N LYS A 130 -17.45 -2.95 5.42
CA LYS A 130 -16.98 -2.68 4.06
C LYS A 130 -17.93 -1.70 3.37
N GLN A 131 -17.36 -0.78 2.60
CA GLN A 131 -18.07 0.06 1.66
C GLN A 131 -17.43 -0.08 0.28
N THR A 132 -18.25 -0.18 -0.76
CA THR A 132 -17.78 -0.24 -2.14
C THR A 132 -18.26 0.98 -2.90
N ASN A 133 -17.32 1.77 -3.38
CA ASN A 133 -17.57 2.85 -4.31
C ASN A 133 -17.19 2.38 -5.71
N THR A 134 -18.14 1.79 -6.43
CA THR A 134 -18.02 1.63 -7.89
C THR A 134 -18.33 2.97 -8.51
N LEU A 135 -17.32 3.66 -9.04
CA LEU A 135 -17.54 4.82 -9.88
C LEU A 135 -18.34 4.35 -11.10
N LEU A 136 -19.65 4.61 -11.13
CA LEU A 136 -20.44 4.50 -12.36
C LEU A 136 -19.72 5.35 -13.40
N PRO A 137 -19.44 4.89 -14.63
CA PRO A 137 -18.74 5.71 -15.60
C PRO A 137 -19.69 6.81 -16.15
N PRO A 138 -19.46 8.11 -15.89
CA PRO A 138 -20.14 9.18 -16.60
C PRO A 138 -19.11 9.94 -17.46
N PRO A 139 -19.53 10.76 -18.43
CA PRO A 139 -18.63 11.23 -19.47
C PRO A 139 -17.58 12.19 -18.90
N LEU A 140 -16.32 11.74 -18.94
CA LEU A 140 -15.08 12.52 -18.75
C LEU A 140 -14.87 13.12 -17.35
N GLY A 141 -14.04 12.45 -16.53
CA GLY A 141 -13.54 13.03 -15.27
C GLY A 141 -12.94 12.11 -14.20
N VAL A 142 -12.83 10.79 -14.38
CA VAL A 142 -11.99 9.87 -13.55
C VAL A 142 -11.69 8.62 -14.38
N SER A 143 -10.68 8.73 -15.25
CA SER A 143 -10.42 7.77 -16.35
C SER A 143 -10.00 6.38 -15.88
N ASP A 144 -9.29 6.28 -14.75
CA ASP A 144 -8.40 5.14 -14.51
C ASP A 144 -8.79 4.24 -13.33
N VAL A 145 -9.74 4.66 -12.48
CA VAL A 145 -10.24 3.86 -11.34
C VAL A 145 -11.45 3.02 -11.77
N ALA A 146 -11.43 1.73 -11.43
CA ALA A 146 -12.52 0.77 -11.66
C ALA A 146 -13.45 0.68 -10.43
N SER A 147 -12.87 0.53 -9.25
CA SER A 147 -13.60 0.47 -7.98
C SER A 147 -12.71 0.89 -6.81
N ILE A 148 -13.34 1.31 -5.72
CA ILE A 148 -12.69 1.54 -4.43
C ILE A 148 -13.41 0.69 -3.38
N GLU A 149 -12.65 -0.17 -2.70
CA GLU A 149 -13.14 -0.95 -1.55
C GLU A 149 -12.59 -0.32 -0.28
N THR A 150 -13.46 0.27 0.54
CA THR A 150 -13.11 0.84 1.84
C THR A 150 -13.37 -0.20 2.92
N LEU A 151 -12.30 -0.61 3.61
CA LEU A 151 -12.28 -1.69 4.60
C LEU A 151 -11.98 -1.11 5.97
N ASN A 152 -12.99 -1.05 6.84
CA ASN A 152 -12.83 -0.58 8.21
C ASN A 152 -12.45 -1.76 9.10
N CYS A 153 -11.30 -1.68 9.76
CA CYS A 153 -10.76 -2.80 10.53
C CYS A 153 -10.91 -2.58 12.03
N LYS A 154 -10.88 -3.69 12.78
CA LYS A 154 -11.05 -3.70 14.23
C LYS A 154 -9.98 -2.90 14.96
N SER A 155 -8.77 -2.79 14.40
CA SER A 155 -7.70 -1.95 14.94
C SER A 155 -8.03 -0.44 14.95
N GLY A 156 -9.04 -0.03 14.19
CA GLY A 156 -9.35 1.37 13.91
C GLY A 156 -8.72 1.90 12.62
N THR A 157 -7.85 1.12 11.96
CA THR A 157 -7.33 1.47 10.63
C THR A 157 -8.40 1.20 9.57
N THR A 158 -8.58 2.17 8.67
CA THR A 158 -9.36 1.99 7.45
C THR A 158 -8.40 1.88 6.27
N TYR A 159 -8.55 0.84 5.46
CA TYR A 159 -7.80 0.68 4.22
C TYR A 159 -8.70 0.97 3.02
N GLU A 160 -8.18 1.67 2.03
CA GLU A 160 -8.85 1.81 0.73
C GLU A 160 -8.07 1.01 -0.30
N VAL A 161 -8.75 0.08 -0.97
CA VAL A 161 -8.20 -0.76 -2.03
C VAL A 161 -8.76 -0.26 -3.35
N ILE A 162 -7.93 0.42 -4.12
CA ILE A 162 -8.30 1.08 -5.36
C ILE A 162 -7.89 0.18 -6.53
N SER A 163 -8.87 -0.34 -7.25
CA SER A 163 -8.66 -1.14 -8.46
C SER A 163 -8.58 -0.24 -9.69
N LEU A 164 -7.59 -0.47 -10.55
CA LEU A 164 -7.36 0.32 -11.76
C LEU A 164 -7.93 -0.37 -13.02
N LYS A 165 -8.47 0.40 -13.96
CA LYS A 165 -9.14 -0.10 -15.18
C LYS A 165 -8.20 -0.74 -16.21
N ASP A 166 -6.93 -0.38 -16.22
CA ASP A 166 -5.93 -0.82 -17.20
C ASP A 166 -4.98 -1.87 -16.64
N GLU A 167 -5.46 -2.69 -15.69
CA GLU A 167 -4.73 -3.83 -15.12
C GLU A 167 -3.38 -3.44 -14.48
N ARG A 168 -3.16 -2.15 -14.17
CA ARG A 168 -1.97 -1.62 -13.49
C ARG A 168 -1.79 -2.11 -12.04
N GLY A 169 -2.58 -3.08 -11.61
CA GLY A 169 -2.63 -3.58 -10.24
C GLY A 169 -3.53 -2.71 -9.35
N PHE A 170 -3.17 -2.67 -8.07
CA PHE A 170 -3.97 -2.06 -7.02
C PHE A 170 -3.18 -0.99 -6.29
N VAL A 171 -3.88 0.04 -5.85
CA VAL A 171 -3.34 1.06 -4.93
C VAL A 171 -3.98 0.84 -3.57
N VAL A 172 -3.17 0.89 -2.51
CA VAL A 172 -3.64 0.76 -1.14
C VAL A 172 -3.25 1.99 -0.34
N THR A 173 -4.24 2.59 0.31
CA THR A 173 -4.06 3.74 1.22
C THR A 173 -4.69 3.43 2.57
N ASP A 174 -4.29 4.16 3.61
CA ASP A 174 -5.07 4.24 4.85
C ASP A 174 -5.81 5.58 4.97
N SER A 175 -6.70 5.67 5.96
CA SER A 175 -7.47 6.89 6.26
C SER A 175 -6.63 8.11 6.65
N SER A 176 -5.34 7.94 6.93
CA SER A 176 -4.42 9.06 7.17
C SER A 176 -3.76 9.57 5.88
N GLY A 177 -4.10 8.97 4.73
CA GLY A 177 -3.50 9.26 3.44
C GLY A 177 -2.12 8.62 3.25
N ASN A 178 -1.72 7.66 4.10
CA ASN A 178 -0.47 6.94 3.87
C ASN A 178 -0.64 6.00 2.68
N LEU A 179 0.23 6.16 1.70
CA LEU A 179 0.31 5.27 0.55
C LEU A 179 1.14 4.03 0.88
N TYR A 180 0.57 2.86 0.63
CA TYR A 180 1.26 1.59 0.68
C TYR A 180 1.67 1.21 -0.74
N LEU A 181 2.98 1.10 -0.96
CA LEU A 181 3.56 0.87 -2.27
C LEU A 181 3.73 -0.63 -2.53
N PRO A 182 3.58 -1.13 -3.78
CA PRO A 182 3.79 -2.54 -4.07
C PRO A 182 5.17 -3.03 -3.60
N LEU A 183 5.18 -4.09 -2.77
CA LEU A 183 6.39 -4.60 -2.15
C LEU A 183 7.44 -5.01 -3.19
N GLU A 184 7.02 -5.64 -4.27
CA GLU A 184 7.94 -6.07 -5.35
C GLU A 184 8.65 -4.88 -6.01
N SER A 185 7.91 -3.80 -6.30
CA SER A 185 8.47 -2.58 -6.87
C SER A 185 9.51 -1.95 -5.93
N VAL A 186 9.21 -1.90 -4.63
CA VAL A 186 10.14 -1.35 -3.63
C VAL A 186 11.37 -2.24 -3.47
N MET A 187 11.20 -3.56 -3.41
CA MET A 187 12.31 -4.51 -3.31
C MET A 187 13.22 -4.47 -4.54
N SER A 188 12.65 -4.31 -5.74
CA SER A 188 13.44 -4.12 -6.96
C SER A 188 14.36 -2.90 -6.85
N ARG A 189 13.85 -1.77 -6.34
CA ARG A 189 14.65 -0.55 -6.14
C ARG A 189 15.69 -0.69 -5.03
N ILE A 190 15.37 -1.40 -3.96
CA ILE A 190 16.35 -1.71 -2.91
C ILE A 190 17.49 -2.55 -3.48
N ASN A 191 17.20 -3.53 -4.32
CA ASN A 191 18.23 -4.32 -5.00
C ASN A 191 19.09 -3.46 -5.94
N ASP A 192 18.51 -2.50 -6.65
CA ASP A 192 19.27 -1.52 -7.44
C ASP A 192 20.28 -0.76 -6.54
N TYR A 193 19.86 -0.28 -5.36
CA TYR A 193 20.74 0.40 -4.42
C TYR A 193 21.84 -0.51 -3.86
N LYS A 194 21.51 -1.75 -3.47
CA LYS A 194 22.49 -2.74 -3.02
C LYS A 194 23.55 -3.03 -4.09
N ASN A 195 23.16 -3.11 -5.36
CA ASN A 195 24.09 -3.30 -6.47
C ASN A 195 25.00 -2.08 -6.69
N ILE A 196 24.46 -0.87 -6.56
CA ILE A 196 25.25 0.36 -6.62
C ILE A 196 26.26 0.41 -5.48
N ASP A 197 25.84 0.10 -4.25
CA ASP A 197 26.73 0.08 -3.08
C ASP A 197 27.84 -0.96 -3.24
N ALA A 198 27.52 -2.14 -3.75
CA ALA A 198 28.50 -3.17 -4.06
C ALA A 198 29.53 -2.69 -5.10
N ALA A 199 29.06 -2.09 -6.21
CA ALA A 199 29.95 -1.55 -7.24
C ALA A 199 30.85 -0.41 -6.71
N LEU A 200 30.31 0.48 -5.88
CA LEU A 200 31.09 1.55 -5.23
C LEU A 200 32.11 0.99 -4.24
N SER A 201 31.75 -0.06 -3.50
CA SER A 201 32.67 -0.76 -2.60
C SER A 201 33.82 -1.40 -3.37
N ASP A 202 33.54 -2.08 -4.48
CA ASP A 202 34.56 -2.71 -5.34
C ASP A 202 35.53 -1.69 -5.95
N VAL A 203 35.02 -0.53 -6.40
CA VAL A 203 35.86 0.57 -6.90
C VAL A 203 36.73 1.14 -5.78
N CYS A 204 36.20 1.28 -4.58
CA CYS A 204 36.98 1.75 -3.42
C CYS A 204 37.97 0.69 -2.91
N ALA A 205 37.76 -0.59 -3.19
CA ALA A 205 38.52 -1.69 -2.60
C ALA A 205 39.89 -1.95 -3.26
N LYS A 206 40.19 -1.47 -4.49
CA LYS A 206 41.47 -1.79 -5.17
C LYS A 206 41.99 -0.70 -6.13
N PRO A 207 43.34 -0.59 -6.29
CA PRO A 207 44.31 -1.67 -6.13
C PRO A 207 45.14 -1.61 -4.86
N GLY A 208 45.41 -2.79 -4.31
CA GLY A 208 46.44 -2.99 -3.30
C GLY A 208 47.77 -2.40 -3.75
N ALA A 209 48.57 -1.98 -2.77
CA ALA A 209 49.91 -1.45 -2.94
C ALA A 209 50.73 -2.26 -3.97
N SER A 210 50.69 -1.84 -5.23
CA SER A 210 51.72 -2.17 -6.20
C SER A 210 52.93 -1.37 -5.77
N GLN A 211 53.88 -2.09 -5.17
CA GLN A 211 55.21 -1.68 -4.79
C GLN A 211 55.68 -0.42 -5.54
N TYR A 212 55.65 0.73 -4.87
CA TYR A 212 56.64 1.76 -5.16
C TYR A 212 57.98 1.14 -4.78
N ILE A 213 58.66 0.54 -5.74
CA ILE A 213 60.10 0.37 -5.63
C ILE A 213 60.64 1.80 -5.56
N PRO A 214 61.26 2.22 -4.44
CA PRO A 214 61.88 3.52 -4.41
C PRO A 214 62.96 3.48 -5.48
N ILE A 215 62.89 4.40 -6.45
CA ILE A 215 64.01 4.67 -7.33
C ILE A 215 65.11 5.19 -6.41
N SER A 216 65.93 4.26 -5.92
CA SER A 216 67.20 4.58 -5.30
C SER A 216 67.93 5.42 -6.32
N TRP A 217 68.21 6.66 -5.95
CA TRP A 217 69.15 7.51 -6.63
C TRP A 217 70.49 6.77 -6.70
N GLN A 218 70.72 6.04 -7.80
CA GLN A 218 72.06 5.68 -8.21
C GLN A 218 72.70 6.95 -8.74
N HIS A 219 73.18 7.76 -7.81
CA HIS A 219 74.28 8.68 -8.02
C HIS A 219 75.38 8.25 -7.06
N THR A 220 76.40 7.57 -7.58
CA THR A 220 77.77 7.72 -7.06
C THR A 220 78.76 7.40 -8.18
N ILE A 221 79.38 8.49 -8.67
CA ILE A 221 80.72 8.70 -9.25
C ILE A 221 81.17 7.80 -10.41
#